data_AF-A0A838RJ45-F1
#
_entry.id   AF-A0A838RJ45-F1
#
_cell.length_a   1.000
_cell.length_b   1.000
_cell.length_c   1.000
_cell.angle_alpha   90.00
_cell.angle_beta   90.00
_cell.angle_gamma   90.00
#
_symmetry.space_group_name_H-M   'P 1'
#
loop_
_entity.id
_entity.type
_entity.pdbx_description
1 polymer ?
#
loop_
_entity_poly.entity_id
_entity_poly.type
_entity_poly.pdbx_seq_one_letter_code
_entity_poly.pdbx_strand_id
1 'polypeptide(L)'
;MTNETTIIRFNLLPLKAKLEIAKGKAYKWGDIARVAGLHSNTLYDIVNNKNRRVDLVTLEKLLDFFRAEGLPIEIGELFAVSLSNEYPAI
;
A
#
# COMPACT_ATOMS: atom_id res chain seq x y z
N MET A 1 27.78 11.15 -13.98
CA MET A 1 26.55 10.39 -14.26
C MET A 1 25.74 10.42 -12.98
N THR A 2 24.55 11.02 -13.01
CA THR A 2 23.64 11.04 -11.85
C THR A 2 23.14 9.62 -11.64
N ASN A 3 23.37 9.04 -10.46
CA ASN A 3 22.78 7.74 -10.13
C ASN A 3 21.35 8.00 -9.65
N GLU A 4 20.37 7.66 -10.48
CA GLU A 4 18.97 7.71 -10.09
C GLU A 4 18.64 6.47 -9.25
N THR A 5 18.21 6.69 -8.02
CA THR A 5 17.77 5.60 -7.13
C THR A 5 16.25 5.47 -7.24
N THR A 6 15.78 4.26 -7.54
CA THR A 6 14.35 3.95 -7.54
C THR A 6 13.86 3.73 -6.12
N ILE A 7 12.85 4.49 -5.69
CA ILE A 7 12.17 4.36 -4.41
C ILE A 7 10.76 3.83 -4.64
N ILE A 8 10.43 2.71 -4.01
CA ILE A 8 9.10 2.09 -4.04
C ILE A 8 8.45 2.24 -2.67
N ARG A 9 7.18 2.66 -2.65
CA ARG A 9 6.35 2.81 -1.45
C ARG A 9 4.98 2.20 -1.67
N PHE A 10 4.28 1.82 -0.61
CA PHE A 10 2.87 1.48 -0.66
C PHE A 10 2.00 2.71 -0.90
N ASN A 11 0.98 2.51 -1.72
CA ASN A 11 -0.01 3.49 -2.15
C ASN A 11 -1.37 3.29 -1.45
N LEU A 12 -1.38 2.72 -0.24
CA LEU A 12 -2.63 2.34 0.44
C LEU A 12 -3.48 3.54 0.86
N LEU A 13 -2.87 4.69 1.19
CA LEU A 13 -3.63 5.86 1.64
C LEU A 13 -4.52 6.43 0.52
N PRO A 14 -4.02 6.69 -0.71
CA PRO A 14 -4.88 7.05 -1.85
C PRO A 14 -5.92 5.99 -2.21
N LEU A 15 -5.55 4.71 -2.19
CA LEU A 15 -6.47 3.61 -2.48
C LEU A 15 -7.64 3.54 -1.49
N LYS A 16 -7.34 3.70 -0.19
CA LYS A 16 -8.36 3.82 0.85
C LYS A 16 -9.28 5.00 0.60
N ALA A 17 -8.74 6.17 0.28
CA ALA A 17 -9.57 7.36 0.01
C ALA A 17 -10.51 7.12 -1.19
N LYS A 18 -10.02 6.50 -2.28
CA LYS A 18 -10.86 6.09 -3.42
C LYS A 18 -11.98 5.15 -2.99
N LEU A 19 -11.66 4.16 -2.15
CA LEU A 19 -12.65 3.21 -1.65
C LEU A 19 -13.71 3.90 -0.77
N GLU A 20 -13.29 4.80 0.13
CA GLU A 20 -14.20 5.55 1.00
C GLU A 20 -15.19 6.40 0.21
N ILE A 21 -14.71 7.06 -0.84
CA ILE A 21 -15.54 7.83 -1.77
C ILE A 21 -16.53 6.90 -2.49
N ALA A 22 -16.05 5.78 -3.04
CA ALA A 22 -16.89 4.84 -3.78
C ALA A 22 -17.99 4.20 -2.91
N LYS A 23 -17.71 4.00 -1.60
CA LYS A 23 -18.63 3.32 -0.66
C LYS A 23 -19.45 4.28 0.18
N GLY A 24 -19.15 5.59 0.14
CA GLY A 24 -19.80 6.59 0.98
C GLY A 24 -19.63 6.34 2.48
N LYS A 25 -18.56 5.64 2.90
CA LYS A 25 -18.28 5.34 4.31
C LYS A 25 -16.79 5.43 4.61
N ALA A 26 -16.46 5.86 5.82
CA ALA A 26 -15.09 5.87 6.31
C ALA A 26 -14.64 4.46 6.73
N TYR A 27 -13.37 4.14 6.48
CA TYR A 27 -12.71 2.92 6.92
C TYR A 27 -11.61 3.25 7.94
N LYS A 28 -11.53 2.48 9.02
CA LYS A 28 -10.37 2.51 9.92
C LYS A 28 -9.37 1.46 9.48
N TRP A 29 -8.08 1.73 9.67
CA TRP A 29 -7.02 0.77 9.33
C TRP A 29 -7.19 -0.56 10.08
N GLY A 30 -7.52 -0.53 11.37
CA GLY A 30 -7.78 -1.76 12.14
C GLY A 30 -8.92 -2.61 11.56
N ASP A 31 -9.97 -1.97 11.02
CA ASP A 31 -11.08 -2.69 10.37
C ASP A 31 -10.64 -3.31 9.03
N ILE A 32 -9.87 -2.57 8.22
CA ILE A 32 -9.29 -3.10 6.99
C ILE A 32 -8.38 -4.30 7.30
N ALA A 33 -7.51 -4.21 8.30
CA ALA A 33 -6.63 -5.30 8.70
C ALA A 33 -7.43 -6.56 9.08
N ARG A 34 -8.46 -6.37 9.91
CA ARG A 34 -9.34 -7.46 10.33
C ARG A 34 -10.07 -8.13 9.16
N VAL A 35 -10.63 -7.34 8.24
CA VAL A 35 -11.36 -7.87 7.08
C VAL A 35 -10.43 -8.54 6.08
N ALA A 36 -9.25 -7.97 5.83
CA ALA A 36 -8.23 -8.54 4.96
C ALA A 36 -7.50 -9.76 5.57
N GLY A 37 -7.73 -10.07 6.85
CA GLY A 37 -7.02 -11.14 7.55
C GLY A 37 -5.53 -10.84 7.77
N LEU A 38 -5.18 -9.57 7.96
CA LEU A 38 -3.84 -9.09 8.29
C LEU A 38 -3.74 -8.75 9.77
N HIS A 39 -2.56 -8.96 10.36
CA HIS A 39 -2.30 -8.43 11.69
C HIS A 39 -2.27 -6.90 11.64
N SER A 40 -2.86 -6.23 12.64
CA SER A 40 -2.95 -4.76 12.68
C SER A 40 -1.57 -4.11 12.52
N ASN A 41 -0.55 -4.60 13.23
CA ASN A 41 0.82 -4.05 13.11
C ASN A 41 1.37 -4.16 11.69
N THR A 42 1.11 -5.27 10.99
CA THR A 42 1.53 -5.45 9.59
C THR A 42 0.91 -4.38 8.70
N LEU A 43 -0.41 -4.16 8.81
CA LEU A 43 -1.06 -3.13 8.01
C LEU A 43 -0.56 -1.71 8.39
N TYR A 44 -0.37 -1.43 9.68
CA TYR A 44 0.18 -0.14 10.11
C TYR A 44 1.60 0.09 9.57
N ASP A 45 2.47 -0.92 9.58
CA ASP A 45 3.82 -0.79 9.04
C ASP A 45 3.81 -0.56 7.53
N ILE A 46 2.92 -1.24 6.80
CA ILE A 46 2.72 -1.06 5.36
C ILE A 46 2.24 0.35 5.05
N VAL A 47 1.19 0.83 5.74
CA VAL A 47 0.63 2.17 5.53
C VAL A 47 1.66 3.26 5.83
N ASN A 48 2.52 3.04 6.82
CA ASN A 48 3.60 3.96 7.18
C ASN A 48 4.89 3.72 6.40
N ASN A 49 4.91 2.81 5.42
CA ASN A 49 6.10 2.47 4.63
C ASN A 49 7.32 2.09 5.48
N LYS A 50 7.10 1.45 6.63
CA LYS A 50 8.14 0.98 7.55
C LYS A 50 8.61 -0.44 7.24
N ASN A 51 7.85 -1.18 6.44
CA ASN A 51 8.19 -2.55 6.11
C ASN A 51 9.35 -2.60 5.10
N ARG A 52 10.36 -3.43 5.41
CA ARG A 52 11.51 -3.68 4.52
C ARG A 52 11.31 -4.87 3.58
N ARG A 53 10.33 -5.70 3.89
CA ARG A 53 9.96 -6.92 3.15
C ARG A 53 8.44 -6.95 3.03
N VAL A 54 7.96 -7.53 1.94
CA VAL A 54 6.56 -7.88 1.75
C VAL A 54 6.50 -9.29 1.19
N ASP A 55 5.60 -10.11 1.71
CA ASP A 55 5.32 -11.44 1.18
C ASP A 55 4.11 -11.42 0.24
N LEU A 56 4.03 -12.42 -0.63
CA LEU A 56 2.95 -12.53 -1.62
C LEU A 56 1.58 -12.69 -0.95
N VAL A 57 1.50 -13.40 0.18
CA VAL A 57 0.25 -13.62 0.92
C VAL A 57 -0.36 -12.29 1.38
N THR A 58 0.48 -11.35 1.81
CA THR A 58 0.05 -10.01 2.22
C THR A 58 -0.50 -9.23 1.03
N LEU A 59 0.13 -9.36 -0.14
CA LEU A 59 -0.34 -8.71 -1.37
C LEU A 59 -1.67 -9.31 -1.83
N GLU A 60 -1.79 -10.64 -1.87
CA GLU A 60 -3.02 -11.37 -2.20
C GLU A 60 -4.19 -10.91 -1.32
N LYS A 61 -3.97 -10.86 0.00
CA LYS A 61 -4.98 -10.40 0.97
C LYS A 61 -5.45 -8.98 0.73
N LEU A 62 -4.55 -8.07 0.37
CA LEU A 62 -4.92 -6.70 0.05
C LEU A 62 -5.73 -6.64 -1.25
N LEU A 63 -5.30 -7.36 -2.29
CA LEU A 63 -6.04 -7.43 -3.56
C LEU A 63 -7.43 -8.02 -3.37
N ASP A 64 -7.56 -9.09 -2.60
CA ASP A 64 -8.84 -9.73 -2.30
C ASP A 64 -9.75 -8.83 -1.47
N PHE A 65 -9.21 -8.08 -0.50
CA PHE A 65 -9.97 -7.06 0.23
C PHE A 65 -10.57 -6.01 -0.71
N PHE A 66 -9.75 -5.42 -1.59
CA PHE A 66 -10.20 -4.39 -2.51
C PHE A 66 -11.22 -4.93 -3.52
N ARG A 67 -11.01 -6.15 -4.04
CA ARG A 67 -11.97 -6.85 -4.90
C ARG A 67 -13.30 -7.10 -4.19
N ALA A 68 -13.27 -7.61 -2.96
CA ALA A 68 -14.47 -7.90 -2.17
C ALA A 68 -15.25 -6.63 -1.81
N GLU A 69 -14.56 -5.51 -1.62
CA GLU A 69 -15.18 -4.22 -1.35
C GLU A 69 -15.70 -3.50 -2.61
N GLY A 70 -15.54 -4.10 -3.80
CA GLY A 70 -16.08 -3.56 -5.05
C GLY A 70 -15.17 -2.53 -5.72
N LEU A 71 -13.90 -2.46 -5.32
CA LEU A 71 -12.87 -1.67 -5.97
C LEU A 71 -11.73 -2.60 -6.39
N PRO A 72 -11.91 -3.47 -7.41
CA PRO A 72 -10.82 -4.33 -7.86
C PRO A 72 -9.64 -3.48 -8.35
N ILE A 73 -8.44 -3.79 -7.88
CA ILE A 73 -7.19 -3.12 -8.27
C ILE A 73 -6.17 -4.14 -8.74
N GLU A 74 -5.21 -3.67 -9.53
CA GLU A 74 -4.05 -4.46 -9.94
C GLU A 74 -2.89 -4.35 -8.95
N ILE A 75 -1.96 -5.32 -8.99
CA ILE A 75 -0.78 -5.34 -8.12
C ILE A 75 0.07 -4.06 -8.24
N GLY A 76 0.16 -3.47 -9.43
CA GLY A 76 0.91 -2.24 -9.65
C GLY A 76 0.34 -1.04 -8.90
N GLU A 77 -0.98 -1.01 -8.68
CA GLU A 77 -1.65 0.09 -7.99
C GLU A 77 -1.37 0.12 -6.49
N LEU A 78 -0.97 -1.01 -5.90
CA LEU A 78 -0.54 -1.10 -4.50
C LEU A 78 0.71 -0.27 -4.22
N PHE A 79 1.47 0.10 -5.26
CA PHE A 79 2.76 0.75 -5.12
C PHE A 79 2.80 2.11 -5.82
N ALA A 80 3.55 3.03 -5.21
CA ALA A 80 3.98 4.28 -5.81
C ALA A 80 5.49 4.19 -6.04
N VAL A 81 5.92 4.46 -7.27
CA VAL A 81 7.33 4.42 -7.69
C VAL A 81 7.80 5.84 -7.97
N SER A 82 8.96 6.21 -7.44
CA SER A 82 9.57 7.52 -7.64
C SER A 82 11.07 7.39 -7.83
N LEU A 83 11.68 8.34 -8.55
CA LEU A 83 13.13 8.45 -8.71
C LEU A 83 13.68 9.48 -7.75
N SER A 84 14.79 9.16 -7.09
CA SER A 84 15.56 10.07 -6.25
C SER A 84 16.94 10.30 -6.86
N ASN A 85 17.31 11.56 -6.98
CA ASN A 85 18.63 11.97 -7.44
C ASN A 85 19.49 12.21 -6.21
N GLU A 86 20.20 11.20 -5.74
CA GLU A 86 21.24 11.39 -4.72
C GLU A 86 22.53 11.84 -5.41
N TYR A 87 23.10 12.96 -4.93
CA TYR A 87 24.49 13.28 -5.24
C TYR A 87 25.39 12.30 -4.49
N PRO A 88 26.48 11.78 -5.10
CA PRO A 88 27.45 11.01 -4.33
C PRO A 88 27.96 11.89 -3.18
N ALA A 89 27.84 11.38 -1.94
CA ALA A 89 28.49 12.01 -0.80
C ALA A 89 29.99 12.10 -1.10
N ILE A 90 30.52 13.33 -1.08
CA ILE A 90 31.94 13.64 -1.29
C ILE A 90 32.73 13.23 -0.04
#